data_AF-A0A835E8H9-F1
#
_entry.id   AF-A0A835E8H9-F1
#
_cell.length_a   1.000
_cell.length_b   1.000
_cell.length_c   1.000
_cell.angle_alpha   90.00
_cell.angle_beta   90.00
_cell.angle_gamma   90.00
#
_symmetry.space_group_name_H-M   'P 1'
#
loop_
_entity.id
_entity.type
_entity.pdbx_description
1 polymer ?
#
loop_
_entity_poly.entity_id
_entity_poly.type
_entity_poly.pdbx_seq_one_letter_code
_entity_poly.pdbx_strand_id
1 'polypeptide(L)'
;MKLKKFLHIIENSPVYPVIYDSNRTVLSLPPIINGAHSAITLRTRNVFIECTATDLTKAKIVLNTMVTMFSEYCENKFEVEPVEVVNHDGSKTVYPDLSCYQMEAPLSDIVGPIGISLDEKQVLMGFFARIMSGLITE
;
A
#
# COMPACT_ATOMS: atom_id res chain seq x y z
N MET A 1 -16.77 -23.97 -0.96
CA MET A 1 -15.55 -23.63 -1.70
C MET A 1 -15.46 -22.11 -1.85
N LYS A 2 -14.47 -21.45 -1.21
CA LYS A 2 -14.41 -19.97 -1.07
C LYS A 2 -14.19 -19.22 -2.41
N LEU A 3 -13.66 -19.92 -3.42
CA LEU A 3 -13.27 -19.36 -4.72
C LEU A 3 -14.46 -18.98 -5.63
N LYS A 4 -15.62 -19.66 -5.49
CA LYS A 4 -16.79 -19.46 -6.37
C LYS A 4 -17.23 -17.99 -6.46
N LYS A 5 -17.00 -17.21 -5.40
CA LYS A 5 -17.33 -15.79 -5.34
C LYS A 5 -16.49 -14.92 -6.27
N PHE A 6 -15.30 -15.34 -6.70
CA PHE A 6 -14.36 -14.50 -7.43
C PHE A 6 -14.11 -14.96 -8.87
N LEU A 7 -14.47 -16.20 -9.22
CA LEU A 7 -14.23 -16.76 -10.57
C LEU A 7 -14.82 -15.89 -11.68
N HIS A 8 -16.01 -15.35 -11.46
CA HIS A 8 -16.73 -14.49 -12.41
C HIS A 8 -15.98 -13.21 -12.81
N ILE A 9 -14.95 -12.81 -12.06
CA ILE A 9 -14.15 -11.62 -12.36
C ILE A 9 -13.34 -11.81 -13.65
N ILE A 10 -12.84 -13.03 -13.91
CA ILE A 10 -11.95 -13.31 -15.05
C ILE A 10 -12.40 -14.47 -15.94
N GLU A 11 -13.49 -15.18 -15.59
CA GLU A 11 -13.92 -16.40 -16.30
C GLU A 11 -14.18 -16.19 -17.81
N ASN A 12 -14.69 -15.01 -18.18
CA ASN A 12 -15.02 -14.66 -19.57
C ASN A 12 -13.90 -13.88 -20.28
N SER A 13 -12.77 -13.67 -19.61
CA SER A 13 -11.64 -12.94 -20.19
C SER A 13 -10.89 -13.84 -21.18
N PRO A 14 -10.46 -13.32 -22.35
CA PRO A 14 -9.63 -14.09 -23.30
C PRO A 14 -8.23 -14.39 -22.75
N VAL A 15 -7.79 -13.65 -21.73
CA VAL A 15 -6.48 -13.79 -21.08
C VAL A 15 -6.62 -13.75 -19.57
N TYR A 16 -5.72 -14.43 -18.86
CA TYR A 16 -5.73 -14.54 -17.41
C TYR A 16 -4.46 -13.89 -16.86
N PRO A 17 -4.56 -12.99 -15.87
CA PRO A 17 -3.39 -12.39 -15.25
C PRO A 17 -2.69 -13.43 -14.39
N VAL A 18 -1.39 -13.62 -14.59
CA VAL A 18 -0.58 -14.59 -13.83
C VAL A 18 0.74 -13.94 -13.46
N ILE A 19 1.19 -14.15 -12.23
CA ILE A 19 2.50 -13.71 -11.76
C ILE A 19 3.44 -14.91 -11.71
N TYR A 20 4.62 -14.76 -12.33
CA TYR A 20 5.66 -15.78 -12.38
C TYR A 20 6.95 -15.27 -11.75
N ASP A 21 7.76 -16.18 -11.21
CA ASP A 21 9.16 -15.92 -10.88
C ASP A 21 10.08 -16.12 -12.10
N SER A 22 11.38 -15.91 -11.91
CA SER A 22 12.42 -16.11 -12.94
C SER A 22 12.55 -17.57 -13.40
N ASN A 23 12.12 -18.52 -12.59
CA ASN A 23 12.09 -19.95 -12.91
C ASN A 23 10.78 -20.40 -13.58
N ARG A 24 9.89 -19.44 -13.94
CA ARG A 24 8.54 -19.70 -14.48
C ARG A 24 7.61 -20.43 -13.51
N THR A 25 7.86 -20.35 -12.21
CA THR A 25 6.94 -20.85 -11.17
C THR A 25 5.81 -19.87 -10.96
N VAL A 26 4.56 -20.35 -10.93
CA VAL A 26 3.39 -19.50 -10.67
C VAL A 26 3.37 -19.05 -9.20
N LEU A 27 3.35 -17.74 -8.98
CA LEU A 27 3.23 -17.11 -7.67
C LEU A 27 1.77 -16.84 -7.30
N SER A 28 0.96 -16.35 -8.24
CA SER A 28 -0.48 -16.11 -8.05
C SER A 28 -1.23 -16.05 -9.37
N LEU A 29 -2.54 -16.26 -9.30
CA LEU A 29 -3.52 -15.99 -10.34
C LEU A 29 -4.47 -14.89 -9.82
N PRO A 30 -4.11 -13.61 -9.91
CA PRO A 30 -4.98 -12.53 -9.46
C PRO A 30 -6.34 -12.54 -10.18
N PRO A 31 -7.44 -12.11 -9.55
CA PRO A 31 -7.65 -11.89 -8.13
C PRO A 31 -8.17 -13.16 -7.41
N ILE A 32 -7.87 -14.36 -7.95
CA ILE A 32 -8.52 -15.60 -7.56
C ILE A 32 -7.80 -16.30 -6.41
N ILE A 33 -6.51 -16.59 -6.56
CA ILE A 33 -5.76 -17.41 -5.60
C ILE A 33 -4.25 -17.18 -5.69
N ASN A 34 -3.57 -17.34 -4.55
CA ASN A 34 -2.11 -17.37 -4.46
C ASN A 34 -1.60 -18.81 -4.61
N GLY A 35 -0.40 -18.96 -5.17
CA GLY A 35 0.28 -20.24 -5.32
C GLY A 35 0.66 -20.84 -3.96
N ALA A 36 0.64 -22.17 -3.88
CA ALA A 36 1.10 -22.87 -2.67
C ALA A 36 2.62 -22.72 -2.44
N HIS A 37 3.38 -22.53 -3.52
CA HIS A 37 4.83 -22.34 -3.48
C HIS A 37 5.24 -21.07 -2.73
N SER A 38 4.48 -19.98 -2.90
CA SER A 38 4.71 -18.68 -2.27
C SER A 38 3.88 -18.47 -0.99
N ALA A 39 3.30 -19.54 -0.43
CA ALA A 39 2.46 -19.44 0.76
C ALA A 39 3.26 -18.96 1.97
N ILE A 40 2.77 -17.90 2.62
CA ILE A 40 3.37 -17.36 3.84
C ILE A 40 3.11 -18.32 5.01
N THR A 41 4.15 -18.57 5.81
CA THR A 41 4.07 -19.39 7.02
C THR A 41 4.72 -18.66 8.19
N LEU A 42 4.58 -19.19 9.41
CA LEU A 42 5.27 -18.65 10.60
C LEU A 42 6.80 -18.69 10.50
N ARG A 43 7.36 -19.40 9.51
CA ARG A 43 8.80 -19.47 9.25
C ARG A 43 9.28 -18.46 8.20
N THR A 44 8.36 -17.76 7.53
CA THR A 44 8.70 -16.77 6.50
C THR A 44 9.44 -15.60 7.13
N ARG A 45 10.56 -15.21 6.52
CA ARG A 45 11.42 -14.10 6.98
C ARG A 45 11.23 -12.85 6.14
N ASN A 46 11.31 -13.01 4.82
CA ASN A 46 11.12 -11.93 3.86
C ASN A 46 9.79 -12.11 3.14
N VAL A 47 9.04 -11.03 2.97
CA VAL A 47 7.72 -11.04 2.34
C VAL A 47 7.74 -10.14 1.12
N PHE A 48 7.52 -10.73 -0.05
CA PHE A 48 7.26 -9.99 -1.28
C PHE A 48 5.76 -9.70 -1.39
N ILE A 49 5.41 -8.43 -1.60
CA ILE A 49 4.02 -7.97 -1.69
C ILE A 49 3.76 -7.44 -3.11
N GLU A 50 2.77 -8.03 -3.78
CA GLU A 50 2.23 -7.52 -5.04
C GLU A 50 0.81 -7.01 -4.83
N CYS A 51 0.41 -6.02 -5.62
CA CYS A 51 -0.98 -5.58 -5.70
C CYS A 51 -1.39 -5.39 -7.16
N THR A 52 -2.21 -6.31 -7.66
CA THR A 52 -2.82 -6.22 -8.98
C THR A 52 -4.23 -5.63 -8.90
N ALA A 53 -4.47 -4.50 -9.58
CA ALA A 53 -5.79 -3.88 -9.65
C ALA A 53 -6.02 -3.18 -10.98
N THR A 54 -7.29 -2.87 -11.28
CA THR A 54 -7.68 -2.04 -12.44
C THR A 54 -7.45 -0.54 -12.21
N ASP A 55 -7.27 -0.13 -10.95
CA ASP A 55 -7.08 1.25 -10.53
C ASP A 55 -5.73 1.36 -9.81
N LEU A 56 -4.77 2.01 -10.46
CA LEU A 56 -3.40 2.13 -9.96
C LEU A 56 -3.33 2.91 -8.64
N THR A 57 -4.14 3.97 -8.49
CA THR A 57 -4.14 4.78 -7.27
C THR A 57 -4.58 3.95 -6.06
N LYS A 58 -5.62 3.13 -6.24
CA LYS A 58 -6.07 2.22 -5.17
C LYS A 58 -5.03 1.15 -4.86
N ALA A 59 -4.38 0.57 -5.87
CA ALA A 59 -3.30 -0.39 -5.65
C ALA A 59 -2.14 0.22 -4.85
N LYS A 60 -1.73 1.46 -5.20
CA LYS A 60 -0.69 2.19 -4.45
C LYS A 60 -1.08 2.40 -2.98
N ILE A 61 -2.32 2.84 -2.72
CA ILE A 61 -2.80 3.06 -1.35
C ILE A 61 -2.78 1.75 -0.56
N VAL A 62 -3.27 0.65 -1.14
CA VAL A 62 -3.27 -0.67 -0.49
C VAL A 62 -1.84 -1.14 -0.21
N LEU A 63 -0.94 -1.03 -1.19
CA LEU A 63 0.47 -1.41 -1.02
C LEU A 63 1.14 -0.59 0.09
N ASN A 64 1.01 0.74 0.04
CA ASN A 64 1.57 1.65 1.03
C ASN A 64 1.02 1.36 2.43
N THR A 65 -0.27 1.06 2.54
CA THR A 65 -0.90 0.72 3.83
C THR A 65 -0.33 -0.59 4.37
N MET A 66 -0.27 -1.63 3.54
CA MET A 66 0.26 -2.94 3.95
C MET A 66 1.73 -2.84 4.38
N VAL A 67 2.59 -2.22 3.57
CA VAL A 67 4.03 -2.13 3.90
C VAL A 67 4.27 -1.30 5.14
N THR A 68 3.57 -0.17 5.32
CA THR A 68 3.76 0.70 6.50
C THR A 68 3.28 0.00 7.77
N MET A 69 2.11 -0.65 7.76
CA MET A 69 1.58 -1.42 8.89
C MET A 69 2.50 -2.56 9.32
N PHE A 70 3.10 -3.30 8.38
CA PHE A 70 3.94 -4.45 8.74
C PHE A 70 5.42 -4.10 8.97
N SER A 71 5.88 -2.94 8.49
CA SER A 71 7.27 -2.51 8.64
C SER A 71 7.72 -2.33 10.10
N GLU A 72 6.79 -2.11 11.03
CA GLU A 72 7.09 -2.03 12.47
C GLU A 72 7.60 -3.36 13.06
N TYR A 73 7.27 -4.50 12.41
CA TYR A 73 7.63 -5.85 12.85
C TYR A 73 8.88 -6.40 12.12
N CYS A 74 9.48 -5.62 11.22
CA CYS A 74 10.72 -5.99 10.55
C CYS A 74 11.91 -5.89 11.52
N GLU A 75 12.99 -6.62 11.23
CA GLU A 75 14.24 -6.53 11.99
C GLU A 75 14.78 -5.09 12.00
N ASN A 76 14.79 -4.45 10.82
CA ASN A 76 14.94 -3.01 10.70
C ASN A 76 13.54 -2.37 10.70
N LYS A 77 13.16 -1.76 11.83
CA LYS A 77 11.85 -1.13 12.00
C LYS A 77 11.64 0.01 10.99
N PHE A 78 10.43 0.07 10.44
CA PHE A 78 9.98 1.11 9.50
C PHE A 78 10.82 1.20 8.21
N GLU A 79 11.53 0.13 7.86
CA GLU A 79 12.26 0.00 6.61
C GLU A 79 11.50 -0.93 5.65
N VAL A 80 11.44 -0.54 4.37
CA VAL A 80 10.80 -1.31 3.30
C VAL A 80 11.74 -1.34 2.11
N GLU A 81 12.06 -2.55 1.63
CA GLU A 81 12.88 -2.73 0.43
C GLU A 81 12.10 -2.35 -0.83
N PRO A 82 12.55 -1.36 -1.63
CA PRO A 82 11.84 -0.92 -2.80
C PRO A 82 12.03 -1.86 -4.00
N VAL A 83 10.99 -1.97 -4.83
CA VAL A 83 10.98 -2.81 -6.04
C VAL A 83 10.71 -1.95 -7.28
N GLU A 84 11.54 -2.10 -8.32
CA GLU A 84 11.31 -1.50 -9.63
C GLU A 84 10.28 -2.33 -10.41
N VAL A 85 9.19 -1.69 -10.82
CA VAL A 85 8.18 -2.25 -11.73
C VAL A 85 8.41 -1.68 -13.12
N VAL A 86 8.59 -2.56 -14.09
CA VAL A 86 8.71 -2.23 -15.51
C VAL A 86 7.36 -2.48 -16.18
N ASN A 87 6.74 -1.42 -16.69
CA ASN A 87 5.45 -1.49 -17.37
C ASN A 87 5.60 -1.99 -18.82
N HIS A 88 4.48 -2.32 -19.45
CA HIS A 88 4.45 -2.84 -20.83
C HIS A 88 4.97 -1.84 -21.87
N ASP A 89 4.95 -0.54 -21.56
CA ASP A 89 5.47 0.54 -22.41
C ASP A 89 6.97 0.80 -22.17
N GLY A 90 7.60 0.05 -21.26
CA GLY A 90 9.00 0.20 -20.86
C GLY A 90 9.22 1.27 -19.79
N SER A 91 8.18 1.99 -19.36
CA SER A 91 8.30 2.92 -18.23
C SER A 91 8.62 2.16 -16.95
N LYS A 92 9.42 2.80 -16.08
CA LYS A 92 9.90 2.21 -14.84
C LYS A 92 9.41 3.04 -13.67
N THR A 93 8.92 2.38 -12.63
CA THR A 93 8.50 3.04 -11.40
C THR A 93 8.91 2.22 -10.20
N VAL A 94 9.48 2.87 -9.21
CA VAL A 94 9.89 2.23 -7.95
C VAL A 94 8.73 2.30 -6.96
N TYR A 95 8.43 1.18 -6.32
CA TYR A 95 7.36 1.04 -5.31
C TYR A 95 7.91 0.45 -4.01
N PRO A 96 7.30 0.73 -2.84
CA PRO A 96 6.22 1.69 -2.65
C PRO A 96 6.69 3.14 -2.79
N ASP A 97 5.78 4.03 -3.18
CA ASP A 97 6.01 5.48 -3.14
C ASP A 97 5.44 6.02 -1.82
N LEU A 98 6.32 6.25 -0.84
CA LEU A 98 5.98 6.76 0.49
C LEU A 98 6.25 8.26 0.63
N SER A 99 6.25 9.01 -0.48
CA SER A 99 6.44 10.45 -0.44
C SER A 99 5.33 11.15 0.38
N CYS A 100 5.73 12.11 1.20
CA CYS A 100 4.79 12.90 1.99
C CYS A 100 4.05 13.89 1.08
N TYR A 101 2.72 13.87 1.13
CA TYR A 101 1.91 14.90 0.51
C TYR A 101 1.99 16.20 1.33
N GLN A 102 2.39 17.28 0.68
CA GLN A 102 2.45 18.60 1.29
C GLN A 102 1.29 19.46 0.77
N MET A 103 0.62 20.16 1.67
CA MET A 103 -0.47 21.08 1.36
C MET A 103 -0.35 22.31 2.23
N GLU A 104 -0.46 23.47 1.61
CA GLU A 104 -0.53 24.76 2.30
C GLU A 104 -1.99 25.18 2.41
N ALA A 105 -2.38 25.65 3.60
CA ALA A 105 -3.73 26.14 3.87
C ALA A 105 -3.66 27.38 4.77
N PRO A 106 -4.37 28.47 4.44
CA PRO A 106 -4.51 29.62 5.33
C PRO A 106 -5.14 29.21 6.67
N LEU A 107 -4.66 29.80 7.78
CA LEU A 107 -5.24 29.55 9.10
C LEU A 107 -6.74 29.86 9.13
N SER A 108 -7.18 30.91 8.43
CA SER A 108 -8.59 31.31 8.30
C SER A 108 -9.49 30.20 7.78
N ASP A 109 -8.98 29.37 6.87
CA ASP A 109 -9.75 28.30 6.22
C ASP A 109 -9.92 27.11 7.16
N ILE A 110 -9.07 27.00 8.18
CA ILE A 110 -9.16 26.00 9.23
C ILE A 110 -10.08 26.50 10.34
N VAL A 111 -9.78 27.69 10.90
CA VAL A 111 -10.47 28.20 12.10
C VAL A 111 -11.88 28.70 11.80
N GLY A 112 -12.13 29.23 10.60
CA GLY A 112 -13.41 29.78 10.19
C GLY A 112 -14.54 28.74 10.19
N PRO A 113 -14.41 27.61 9.48
CA PRO A 113 -15.43 26.56 9.48
C PRO A 113 -15.59 25.84 10.82
N ILE A 114 -14.51 25.67 11.59
CA ILE A 114 -14.55 25.01 12.91
C ILE A 114 -15.20 25.92 13.96
N GLY A 115 -15.14 27.25 13.77
CA GLY A 115 -15.74 28.23 14.67
C GLY A 115 -14.98 28.42 15.98
N ILE A 116 -13.68 28.13 15.99
CA ILE A 116 -12.81 28.27 17.16
C ILE A 116 -11.73 29.32 16.91
N SER A 117 -11.27 30.00 17.96
CA SER A 117 -10.15 30.93 17.88
C SER A 117 -8.88 30.23 18.35
N LEU A 118 -8.02 29.86 17.41
CA LEU A 118 -6.71 29.25 17.68
C LEU A 118 -5.62 30.01 16.94
N ASP A 119 -4.44 30.08 17.56
CA ASP A 119 -3.23 30.51 16.87
C ASP A 119 -2.58 29.35 16.09
N GLU A 120 -1.64 29.69 15.19
CA GLU A 120 -0.95 28.71 14.34
C GLU A 120 -0.24 27.62 15.16
N LYS A 121 0.35 27.98 16.30
CA LYS A 121 1.10 27.04 17.14
C LYS A 121 0.16 26.02 17.79
N GLN A 122 -1.00 26.45 18.23
CA GLN A 122 -2.04 25.59 18.79
C GLN A 122 -2.60 24.63 17.74
N VAL A 123 -2.78 25.08 16.50
CA VAL A 123 -3.23 24.22 15.39
C VAL A 123 -2.16 23.17 15.05
N LEU A 124 -0.91 23.58 14.88
CA LEU A 124 0.20 22.69 14.50
C LEU A 124 0.54 21.67 15.60
N MET A 125 0.79 22.14 16.83
CA MET A 125 1.23 21.26 17.93
C MET A 125 0.06 20.56 18.64
N GLY A 126 -1.13 21.17 18.65
CA GLY A 126 -2.28 20.65 19.38
C GLY A 126 -3.10 19.64 18.60
N PHE A 127 -3.37 19.90 17.32
CA PHE A 127 -4.24 19.05 16.50
C PHE A 127 -3.44 18.17 15.55
N PHE A 128 -2.66 18.77 14.64
CA PHE A 128 -1.98 18.01 13.60
C PHE A 128 -0.92 17.07 14.17
N ALA A 129 -0.10 17.54 15.11
CA ALA A 129 0.90 16.68 15.74
C ALA A 129 0.26 15.47 16.44
N ARG A 130 -0.91 15.61 17.07
CA ARG A 130 -1.59 14.49 17.78
C ARG A 130 -2.28 13.51 16.85
N ILE A 131 -2.84 14.00 15.74
CA ILE A 131 -3.45 13.16 14.71
C ILE A 131 -2.36 12.31 14.02
N MET A 132 -1.17 12.89 13.79
CA MET A 132 -0.04 12.20 13.16
C MET A 132 0.78 11.35 14.14
N SER A 133 0.89 11.74 15.42
CA SER A 133 1.70 11.01 16.43
C SER A 133 1.07 9.71 16.91
N GLY A 134 -0.22 9.47 16.65
CA GLY A 134 -0.87 8.18 16.91
C GLY A 134 -0.34 7.03 16.04
N LEU A 135 0.49 7.33 15.03
CA LEU A 135 1.16 6.36 14.15
C LEU A 135 2.68 6.25 14.41
N ILE A 136 3.23 7.06 15.32
CA ILE A 136 4.67 7.08 15.64
C ILE A 136 4.82 7.21 17.15
N THR A 137 4.45 6.19 17.91
CA THR A 137 4.88 6.04 19.32
C THR A 137 4.83 4.57 19.73
N GLU A 138 5.97 3.86 19.56
CA GLU A 138 6.74 3.10 20.57
C GLU A 138 8.03 2.49 19.98
#